data_AF-A0A093JJ36-F1
#
_entry.id   AF-A0A093JJ36-F1
#
_cell.length_a   1.000
_cell.length_b   1.000
_cell.length_c   1.000
_cell.angle_alpha   90.00
_cell.angle_beta   90.00
_cell.angle_gamma   90.00
#
_symmetry.space_group_name_H-M   'P 1'
#
loop_
_entity.id
_entity.type
_entity.pdbx_description
1 polymer ?
#
loop_
_entity_poly.entity_id
_entity_poly.type
_entity_poly.pdbx_seq_one_letter_code
_entity_poly.pdbx_strand_id
1 'polypeptide(L)' 'DCTAVDDFQACLGNTDNFCPTNISCQCKDEKPFCRCNYYRVGWREYWYMGPKCNQLWNTLDLILVTVLPAVALSFVV' A
#
# COMPACT_ATOMS: atom_id res chain seq x y z
N ASP A 1 13.44 10.08 -10.43
CA ASP A 1 13.27 11.53 -10.29
C ASP A 1 11.82 11.87 -10.59
N CYS A 2 11.24 12.77 -9.79
CA CYS A 2 9.83 13.19 -9.88
C CYS A 2 9.70 14.71 -10.08
N THR A 3 10.80 15.41 -10.35
CA THR A 3 10.77 16.85 -10.64
C THR A 3 9.98 17.11 -11.91
N ALA A 4 8.96 17.96 -11.84
CA ALA A 4 8.07 18.31 -12.95
C ALA A 4 7.28 17.14 -13.57
N VAL A 5 7.09 16.06 -12.82
CA VAL A 5 6.20 14.94 -13.20
C VAL A 5 4.84 15.15 -12.54
N ASP A 6 3.76 15.05 -13.33
CA ASP A 6 2.40 15.15 -12.81
C ASP A 6 2.11 14.05 -11.78
N ASP A 7 1.21 14.36 -10.85
CA ASP A 7 0.75 13.39 -9.87
C ASP A 7 0.19 12.12 -10.56
N PHE A 8 0.52 10.97 -9.99
CA PHE A 8 0.20 9.62 -10.48
C PHE A 8 0.86 9.21 -11.80
N GLN A 9 1.75 10.02 -12.37
CA GLN A 9 2.56 9.59 -13.51
C GLN A 9 3.77 8.74 -13.10
N ALA A 10 4.32 8.01 -14.07
CA ALA A 10 5.49 7.17 -13.87
C ALA A 10 6.72 8.00 -13.52
N CYS A 11 7.51 7.52 -12.56
CA CYS A 11 8.78 8.13 -12.20
C CYS A 11 9.74 8.17 -13.41
N LEU A 12 10.49 9.27 -13.56
CA LEU A 12 11.53 9.38 -14.58
C LEU A 12 12.86 8.79 -14.05
N GLY A 13 13.53 7.96 -14.84
CA GLY A 13 14.83 7.37 -14.50
C GLY A 13 14.77 5.95 -13.91
N ASN A 14 15.91 5.44 -13.46
CA ASN A 14 16.02 4.06 -12.98
C ASN A 14 15.45 3.91 -11.55
N THR A 15 14.34 3.18 -11.42
CA THR A 15 13.66 2.92 -10.14
C THR A 15 13.84 1.49 -9.63
N ASP A 16 14.70 0.70 -10.28
CA ASP A 16 14.88 -0.74 -10.02
C ASP A 16 15.32 -1.06 -8.58
N ASN A 17 15.87 -0.07 -7.86
CA ASN A 17 16.29 -0.23 -6.45
C ASN A 17 15.27 0.28 -5.43
N PHE A 18 14.26 1.05 -5.84
CA PHE A 18 13.30 1.67 -4.93
C PHE A 18 12.04 0.80 -4.77
N CYS A 19 11.47 0.35 -5.88
CA CYS A 19 10.33 -0.56 -5.89
C CYS A 19 10.79 -1.99 -6.23
N PRO A 20 10.18 -3.03 -5.63
CA PRO A 20 10.41 -4.42 -6.03
C PRO A 20 10.11 -4.65 -7.51
N THR A 21 10.72 -5.68 -8.08
CA THR A 21 10.44 -6.14 -9.44
C THR A 21 8.93 -6.35 -9.62
N ASN A 22 8.37 -5.80 -10.70
CA ASN A 22 6.94 -5.85 -11.05
C ASN A 22 6.01 -4.86 -10.32
N ILE A 23 6.56 -3.81 -9.69
CA ILE A 23 5.80 -2.73 -9.07
C ILE A 23 6.11 -1.40 -9.75
N SER A 24 5.10 -0.72 -10.26
CA SER A 24 5.27 0.58 -10.92
C SER A 24 5.58 1.69 -9.91
N CYS A 25 6.67 2.43 -10.15
CA CYS A 25 6.95 3.69 -9.45
C CYS A 25 6.05 4.80 -10.00
N GLN A 26 5.40 5.55 -9.11
CA GLN A 26 4.63 6.74 -9.46
C GLN A 26 5.09 7.95 -8.64
N CYS A 27 4.82 9.15 -9.14
CA CYS A 27 5.12 10.40 -8.45
C CYS A 27 3.86 10.98 -7.80
N LYS A 28 4.01 11.53 -6.59
CA LYS A 28 2.99 12.35 -5.94
C LYS A 28 3.68 13.45 -5.13
N ASP A 29 3.24 14.70 -5.27
CA ASP A 29 3.85 15.84 -4.57
C ASP A 29 5.38 15.91 -4.79
N GLU A 30 5.83 15.68 -6.04
CA GLU A 30 7.24 15.57 -6.44
C GLU A 30 8.05 14.48 -5.70
N LYS A 31 7.38 13.57 -4.97
CA LYS A 31 7.99 12.45 -4.25
C LYS A 31 7.69 11.13 -4.96
N PRO A 32 8.71 10.25 -5.14
CA PRO A 32 8.49 8.92 -5.67
C PRO A 32 7.80 8.03 -4.63
N PHE A 33 6.78 7.29 -5.05
CA PHE A 33 6.13 6.25 -4.26
C PHE A 33 5.91 4.99 -5.11
N CYS A 34 5.93 3.83 -4.46
CA CYS A 34 5.62 2.57 -5.13
C CYS A 34 4.10 2.36 -5.14
N ARG A 35 3.49 2.22 -6.32
CA ARG A 35 2.08 1.88 -6.42
C ARG A 35 1.91 0.38 -6.25
N CYS A 36 1.48 -0.03 -5.06
CA CYS A 36 1.23 -1.42 -4.73
C CYS A 36 0.05 -2.00 -5.51
N ASN A 37 0.14 -3.28 -5.87
CA ASN A 37 -0.93 -3.99 -6.56
C ASN A 37 -2.16 -4.14 -5.66
N TYR A 38 -3.32 -3.98 -6.28
CA TYR A 38 -4.64 -4.24 -5.69
C TYR A 38 -5.35 -5.27 -6.58
N TYR A 39 -5.94 -6.27 -5.96
CA TYR A 39 -6.75 -7.26 -6.66
C TYR A 39 -7.93 -7.71 -5.80
N ARG A 40 -8.98 -8.16 -6.48
CA ARG A 40 -10.21 -8.64 -5.83
C ARG A 40 -10.41 -10.10 -6.19
N VAL A 41 -10.64 -10.94 -5.17
CA VAL A 41 -10.99 -12.35 -5.35
C VAL A 41 -12.37 -12.56 -4.73
N GLY A 42 -13.39 -12.60 -5.58
CA GLY A 42 -14.79 -12.67 -5.15
C GLY A 42 -15.20 -11.43 -4.36
N TRP A 43 -15.53 -11.60 -3.08
CA TRP A 43 -15.93 -10.53 -2.15
C TRP A 43 -14.79 -9.95 -1.33
N ARG A 44 -13.58 -10.53 -1.44
CA ARG A 44 -12.43 -10.10 -0.65
C ARG A 44 -11.54 -9.20 -1.50
N GLU A 45 -11.24 -8.04 -0.94
CA GLU A 45 -10.29 -7.09 -1.50
C GLU A 45 -8.93 -7.32 -0.85
N TYR A 46 -7.91 -7.46 -1.68
CA TYR A 46 -6.53 -7.63 -1.27
C TYR A 46 -5.71 -6.47 -1.80
N TRP A 47 -4.90 -5.88 -0.94
CA TRP A 47 -3.97 -4.84 -1.33
C TRP A 47 -2.66 -5.02 -0.58
N TYR A 48 -1.57 -4.65 -1.25
CA TYR A 48 -0.27 -4.61 -0.59
C TYR A 48 -0.05 -3.22 0.03
N MET A 49 0.44 -3.21 1.26
CA MET A 49 0.73 -2.03 2.06
C MET A 49 2.23 -1.97 2.38
N GLY A 50 2.72 -0.77 2.71
CA GLY A 50 4.12 -0.53 3.11
C GLY A 50 5.00 0.07 2.01
N PRO A 51 6.18 0.59 2.36
CA PRO A 51 7.06 1.32 1.43
C PRO A 51 7.59 0.45 0.28
N LYS A 52 7.59 -0.88 0.47
CA LYS A 52 8.00 -1.87 -0.53
C LYS A 52 6.88 -2.84 -0.91
N CYS A 53 5.62 -2.51 -0.60
CA CYS A 53 4.47 -3.37 -0.91
C CYS A 53 4.61 -4.82 -0.40
N ASN A 54 5.25 -4.99 0.76
CA ASN A 54 5.61 -6.31 1.30
C ASN A 54 4.57 -6.85 2.29
N GLN A 55 3.62 -6.03 2.73
CA GLN A 55 2.55 -6.46 3.62
C GLN A 55 1.28 -6.70 2.83
N LEU A 56 0.82 -7.95 2.75
CA LEU A 56 -0.51 -8.24 2.21
C LEU A 56 -1.56 -7.88 3.28
N TRP A 57 -2.51 -7.04 2.92
CA TRP A 57 -3.67 -6.69 3.72
C TRP A 57 -4.94 -7.05 2.98
N ASN A 58 -5.98 -7.36 3.76
CA ASN A 58 -7.34 -7.47 3.27
C ASN A 58 -8.32 -6.76 4.21
N THR A 59 -9.58 -6.65 3.80
CA THR A 59 -10.62 -5.99 4.61
C THR A 59 -10.84 -6.67 5.95
N LEU A 60 -10.72 -8.00 6.03
CA LEU A 60 -10.84 -8.77 7.28
C LEU A 60 -9.70 -8.45 8.24
N ASP A 61 -8.46 -8.33 7.77
CA ASP A 61 -7.31 -7.99 8.61
C ASP A 61 -7.48 -6.60 9.23
N LEU A 62 -8.01 -5.65 8.46
CA LEU A 62 -8.27 -4.30 8.94
C LEU A 62 -9.39 -4.25 9.99
N ILE A 63 -10.45 -5.05 9.79
CA ILE A 63 -11.50 -5.24 10.80
C ILE A 63 -10.91 -5.90 12.05
N LEU A 64 -10.08 -6.92 11.89
CA LEU A 64 -9.48 -7.64 13.00
C LEU A 64 -8.62 -6.72 13.88
N VAL A 65 -7.75 -5.93 13.26
CA VAL A 65 -6.86 -4.98 13.96
C VAL A 65 -7.63 -3.89 14.70
N THR A 66 -8.78 -3.47 14.18
CA THR A 66 -9.61 -2.42 14.81
C THR A 66 -10.54 -2.95 15.89
N VAL A 67 -11.08 -4.17 15.72
CA VAL A 67 -12.06 -4.76 16.64
C VAL A 67 -11.38 -5.45 17.82
N LEU A 68 -10.25 -6.15 17.62
CA LEU A 68 -9.57 -6.87 18.71
C LEU A 68 -9.24 -6.00 19.93
N PRO A 69 -8.69 -4.77 19.79
CA PRO A 69 -8.40 -3.91 20.93
C PRO A 69 -9.67 -3.48 21.67
N ALA A 70 -10.74 -3.18 20.95
CA ALA A 70 -12.02 -2.78 21.53
C ALA A 70 -12.65 -3.94 22.32
N VAL A 71 -12.62 -5.15 21.78
CA VAL A 71 -13.09 -6.36 22.46
C VAL A 71 -12.25 -6.64 23.70
N ALA A 72 -10.92 -6.56 23.63
CA ALA A 72 -10.05 -6.75 24.79
C ALA A 72 -10.36 -5.74 25.91
N LEU A 73 -10.53 -4.46 25.57
CA LEU A 73 -10.92 -3.41 26.52
C LEU A 73 -12.27 -3.69 27.19
N SER A 74 -13.23 -4.29 26.47
CA SER A 74 -14.54 -4.62 27.03
C SER A 74 -14.52 -5.72 28.10
N PHE A 75 -13.46 -6.52 28.19
CA PHE A 75 -13.28 -7.54 29.23
C PHE A 75 -12.51 -7.06 30.46
N VAL A 76 -11.85 -5.89 30.36
CA VAL A 76 -11.07 -5.31 31.46
C VAL A 76 -11.95 -4.41 32.35
N VAL A 77 -13.10 -3.95 31.85
CA VAL A 77 -14.11 -3.17 32.59
C VAL A 77 -15.00 -4.03 33.48
#